data_AF-Q9A739-F1
#
_entry.id   AF-Q9A739-F1
#
_cell.length_a   1.000
_cell.length_b   1.000
_cell.length_c   1.000
_cell.angle_alpha   90.00
_cell.angle_beta   90.00
_cell.angle_gamma   90.00
#
_symmetry.space_group_name_H-M   'P 1'
#
loop_
_entity.id
_entity.type
_entity.pdbx_description
1 polymer ?
#
loop_
_entity_poly.entity_id
_entity_poly.type
_entity_poly.pdbx_seq_one_letter_code
_entity_poly.pdbx_strand_id
1 'polypeptide(L)'
;MGQDGYGNRYFEARDNSDSYDRHKRRWVIYNGYAEASKVPAEWSGWLHYTLDEPPTRAPLKRREWEKDTLPNLTGTVHAWRPQGSLTRGGERPAATSDYQAWSPE
;
A
#
# COMPACT_ATOMS: atom_id res chain seq x y z
N MET A 1 -11.88 3.18 -17.14
CA MET A 1 -10.45 3.59 -17.01
C MET A 1 -10.39 5.02 -16.50
N GLY A 2 -9.32 5.37 -15.77
CA GLY A 2 -9.23 6.63 -15.03
C GLY A 2 -7.84 6.91 -14.46
N GLN A 3 -7.77 7.86 -13.54
CA GLN A 3 -6.55 8.27 -12.84
C GLN A 3 -6.82 8.25 -11.33
N ASP A 4 -5.84 7.81 -10.53
CA ASP A 4 -5.92 7.90 -9.07
C ASP A 4 -5.44 9.27 -8.55
N GLY A 5 -5.55 9.48 -7.23
CA GLY A 5 -5.07 10.70 -6.57
C GLY A 5 -3.54 10.89 -6.57
N TYR A 6 -2.77 9.85 -6.93
CA TYR A 6 -1.31 9.87 -7.02
C TYR A 6 -0.81 10.12 -8.45
N GLY A 7 -1.73 10.20 -9.41
CA GLY A 7 -1.47 10.48 -10.81
C GLY A 7 -1.27 9.23 -11.68
N ASN A 8 -1.36 8.02 -11.13
CA ASN A 8 -1.27 6.78 -11.91
C ASN A 8 -2.49 6.65 -12.81
N ARG A 9 -2.27 6.22 -14.07
CA ARG A 9 -3.34 6.08 -15.06
C ARG A 9 -3.61 4.61 -15.37
N TYR A 10 -4.89 4.25 -15.41
CA TYR A 10 -5.36 2.88 -15.52
C TYR A 10 -6.08 2.65 -16.84
N PHE A 11 -5.82 1.50 -17.45
CA PHE A 11 -6.30 1.14 -18.77
C PHE A 11 -6.82 -0.29 -18.79
N GLU A 12 -7.77 -0.54 -19.68
CA GLU A 12 -8.29 -1.86 -19.99
C GLU A 12 -8.26 -2.04 -21.52
N ALA A 13 -7.96 -3.25 -21.98
CA ALA A 13 -8.05 -3.58 -23.39
C ALA A 13 -9.50 -3.47 -23.89
N ARG A 14 -9.68 -3.19 -25.18
CA ARG A 14 -11.03 -3.11 -25.78
C ARG A 14 -11.72 -4.47 -25.76
N ASP A 15 -10.98 -5.51 -26.11
CA ASP A 15 -11.39 -6.90 -26.13
C ASP A 15 -10.34 -7.76 -25.39
N ASN A 16 -10.50 -9.07 -25.48
CA ASN A 16 -9.60 -10.07 -24.91
C ASN A 16 -8.75 -10.78 -25.97
N SER A 17 -8.59 -10.20 -27.19
CA SER A 17 -7.82 -10.85 -28.27
C SER A 17 -6.38 -11.12 -27.86
N ASP A 18 -5.81 -10.20 -27.08
CA ASP A 18 -4.42 -10.23 -26.66
C ASP A 18 -4.22 -10.91 -25.30
N SER A 19 -5.27 -11.52 -24.74
CA SER A 19 -5.23 -12.11 -23.40
C SER A 19 -5.04 -13.62 -23.42
N TYR A 20 -4.21 -14.11 -22.49
CA TYR A 20 -3.97 -15.53 -22.30
C TYR A 20 -5.07 -16.22 -21.46
N ASP A 21 -5.81 -15.46 -20.66
CA ASP A 21 -6.75 -15.98 -19.65
C ASP A 21 -8.22 -15.62 -19.96
N ARG A 22 -8.50 -15.15 -21.18
CA ARG A 22 -9.81 -14.68 -21.66
C ARG A 22 -10.37 -13.44 -20.96
N HIS A 23 -9.68 -12.86 -19.98
CA HIS A 23 -10.05 -11.56 -19.41
C HIS A 23 -9.54 -10.42 -20.30
N LYS A 24 -10.21 -9.27 -20.25
CA LYS A 24 -9.66 -8.05 -20.84
C LYS A 24 -8.45 -7.63 -20.04
N ARG A 25 -7.29 -7.46 -20.68
CA ARG A 25 -6.07 -7.06 -19.98
C ARG A 25 -6.25 -5.71 -19.32
N ARG A 26 -5.87 -5.61 -18.04
CA ARG A 26 -5.84 -4.37 -17.27
C ARG A 26 -4.39 -4.00 -16.95
N TRP A 27 -4.02 -2.74 -17.09
CA TRP A 27 -2.68 -2.27 -16.75
C TRP A 27 -2.70 -0.84 -16.21
N VAL A 28 -1.60 -0.49 -15.54
CA VAL A 28 -1.35 0.82 -14.97
C VAL A 28 -0.09 1.42 -15.56
N ILE A 29 -0.13 2.72 -15.85
CA ILE A 29 1.04 3.55 -16.14
C ILE A 29 1.26 4.43 -14.92
N TYR A 30 2.37 4.18 -14.21
CA TYR A 30 2.72 4.88 -13.00
C TYR A 30 3.11 6.33 -13.27
N ASN A 31 2.82 7.20 -12.30
CA ASN A 31 3.38 8.54 -12.24
C ASN A 31 4.76 8.51 -11.58
N GLY A 32 5.82 8.63 -12.38
CA GLY A 32 7.20 8.56 -11.91
C GLY A 32 7.71 7.13 -11.78
N TYR A 33 8.45 6.82 -10.70
CA TYR A 33 9.07 5.51 -10.52
C TYR A 33 8.03 4.41 -10.38
N ALA A 34 8.14 3.39 -11.23
CA ALA A 34 7.24 2.25 -11.29
C ALA A 34 7.43 1.35 -10.06
N GLU A 35 6.44 1.38 -9.18
CA GLU A 35 6.43 0.59 -7.95
C GLU A 35 5.03 0.07 -7.70
N ALA A 36 4.88 -1.26 -7.63
CA ALA A 36 3.57 -1.92 -7.55
C ALA A 36 2.74 -1.50 -6.33
N SER A 37 3.41 -1.20 -5.22
CA SER A 37 2.79 -0.79 -3.95
C SER A 37 2.12 0.60 -4.01
N LYS A 38 2.38 1.40 -5.05
CA LYS A 38 1.81 2.74 -5.22
C LYS A 38 0.36 2.73 -5.72
N VAL A 39 -0.15 1.57 -6.13
CA VAL A 39 -1.55 1.43 -6.54
C VAL A 39 -2.43 1.42 -5.28
N PRO A 40 -3.38 2.36 -5.13
CA PRO A 40 -4.29 2.36 -3.98
C PRO A 40 -5.24 1.16 -4.00
N ALA A 41 -5.80 0.85 -2.82
CA ALA A 41 -6.59 -0.36 -2.61
C ALA A 41 -7.76 -0.49 -3.60
N GLU A 42 -8.48 0.62 -3.86
CA GLU A 42 -9.62 0.59 -4.78
C GLU A 42 -9.25 0.25 -6.23
N TRP A 43 -8.07 0.69 -6.68
CA TRP A 43 -7.56 0.39 -8.01
C TRP A 43 -6.88 -0.97 -8.07
N SER A 44 -6.27 -1.42 -6.97
CA SER A 44 -5.62 -2.73 -6.88
C SER A 44 -6.63 -3.86 -7.03
N GLY A 45 -7.79 -3.77 -6.38
CA GLY A 45 -8.86 -4.77 -6.52
C GLY A 45 -9.36 -4.90 -7.96
N TRP A 46 -9.51 -3.78 -8.66
CA TRP A 46 -9.89 -3.79 -10.08
C TRP A 46 -8.77 -4.33 -10.97
N LEU A 47 -7.52 -3.91 -10.75
CA LEU A 47 -6.37 -4.35 -11.57
C LEU A 47 -6.15 -5.86 -11.50
N HIS A 48 -6.42 -6.47 -10.34
CA HIS A 48 -6.26 -7.91 -10.09
C HIS A 48 -7.57 -8.70 -10.26
N TYR A 49 -8.59 -8.15 -10.92
CA TYR A 49 -9.87 -8.82 -11.19
C TYR A 49 -10.63 -9.28 -9.94
N THR A 50 -10.32 -8.71 -8.76
CA THR A 50 -11.14 -8.90 -7.55
C THR A 50 -12.45 -8.11 -7.64
N LEU A 51 -12.41 -6.98 -8.34
CA LEU A 51 -13.57 -6.13 -8.63
C LEU A 51 -13.78 -6.02 -10.14
N ASP A 52 -15.01 -6.23 -10.59
CA ASP A 52 -15.34 -6.13 -12.01
C ASP A 52 -15.33 -4.67 -12.49
N GLU A 53 -15.87 -3.78 -11.67
CA GLU A 53 -15.99 -2.35 -11.99
C GLU A 53 -14.82 -1.54 -11.42
N PRO A 54 -14.30 -0.55 -12.18
CA PRO A 54 -13.28 0.35 -11.66
C PRO A 54 -13.89 1.31 -10.63
N PRO A 55 -13.07 1.87 -9.73
CA PRO A 55 -13.53 2.81 -8.70
C PRO A 55 -14.14 4.10 -9.26
N THR A 56 -13.87 4.43 -10.53
CA THR A 56 -14.55 5.53 -11.24
C THR A 56 -16.04 5.27 -11.50
N ARG A 57 -16.48 4.01 -11.52
CA ARG A 57 -17.88 3.62 -11.74
C ARG A 57 -18.55 3.20 -10.44
N ALA A 58 -17.87 2.36 -9.66
CA ALA A 58 -18.29 1.91 -8.34
C ALA A 58 -17.25 2.31 -7.28
N PRO A 59 -17.30 3.56 -6.77
CA PRO A 59 -16.36 4.00 -5.75
C PRO A 59 -16.58 3.24 -4.44
N LEU A 60 -15.48 2.77 -3.83
CA LEU A 60 -15.53 2.17 -2.50
C LEU A 60 -15.83 3.25 -1.45
N LYS A 61 -16.72 2.93 -0.51
CA LYS A 61 -17.04 3.82 0.61
C LYS A 61 -15.92 3.78 1.64
N ARG A 62 -15.13 4.84 1.70
CA ARG A 62 -14.10 5.03 2.71
C ARG A 62 -14.70 5.10 4.11
N ARG A 63 -14.11 4.36 5.05
CA ARG A 63 -14.45 4.42 6.48
C ARG A 63 -13.55 5.41 7.21
N GLU A 64 -14.03 5.94 8.33
CA GLU A 64 -13.32 6.96 9.12
C GLU A 64 -11.97 6.47 9.68
N TRP A 65 -11.83 5.16 9.90
CA TRP A 65 -10.61 4.55 10.41
C TRP A 65 -9.59 4.19 9.30
N GLU A 66 -9.96 4.34 8.03
CA GLU A 66 -9.08 4.00 6.91
C GLU A 66 -7.99 5.06 6.74
N LYS A 67 -6.74 4.59 6.65
CA LYS A 67 -5.58 5.43 6.39
C LYS A 67 -5.39 5.63 4.88
N ASP A 68 -4.72 6.70 4.52
CA ASP A 68 -4.32 6.92 3.12
C ASP A 68 -3.34 5.84 2.67
N THR A 69 -3.35 5.56 1.36
CA THR A 69 -2.42 4.61 0.79
C THR A 69 -1.00 5.17 0.89
N LEU A 70 -0.10 4.37 1.43
CA LEU A 70 1.34 4.61 1.38
C LEU A 70 2.00 3.49 0.58
N PRO A 71 2.98 3.83 -0.27
CA PRO A 71 3.78 2.80 -0.92
C PRO A 71 4.62 2.02 0.10
N ASN A 72 5.23 0.94 -0.37
CA ASN A 72 6.13 0.14 0.45
C ASN A 72 7.43 0.92 0.72
N LEU A 73 7.59 1.37 1.97
CA LEU A 73 8.75 2.15 2.40
C LEU A 73 9.97 1.29 2.78
N THR A 74 9.93 -0.02 2.56
CA THR A 74 11.04 -0.93 2.87
C THR A 74 12.33 -0.47 2.15
N GLY A 75 13.46 -0.55 2.86
CA GLY A 75 14.76 -0.11 2.32
C GLY A 75 14.95 1.40 2.29
N THR A 76 13.95 2.20 2.67
CA THR A 76 14.08 3.66 2.79
C THR A 76 14.35 4.08 4.24
N VAL A 77 14.66 5.37 4.44
CA VAL A 77 14.76 5.98 5.79
C VAL A 77 13.43 5.96 6.55
N HIS A 78 12.30 5.82 5.84
CA HIS A 78 10.95 5.78 6.41
C HIS A 78 10.43 4.35 6.63
N ALA A 79 11.28 3.34 6.47
CA ALA A 79 10.89 1.95 6.73
C ALA A 79 10.38 1.78 8.16
N TRP A 80 9.27 1.04 8.33
CA TRP A 80 8.78 0.69 9.64
C TRP A 80 9.79 -0.20 10.38
N ARG A 81 10.03 0.12 11.65
CA ARG A 81 10.94 -0.64 12.52
C ARG A 81 10.19 -1.06 13.78
N PRO A 82 10.31 -2.33 14.21
CA PRO A 82 9.64 -2.80 15.41
C PRO A 82 10.23 -2.16 16.67
N GLN A 83 9.43 -2.08 17.73
CA GLN A 83 9.91 -1.61 19.03
C GLN A 83 11.06 -2.48 19.54
N GLY A 84 12.10 -1.85 20.08
CA GLY A 84 13.33 -2.54 20.50
C GLY A 84 14.34 -2.81 19.38
N SER A 85 14.03 -2.52 18.12
CA SER A 85 15.03 -2.58 17.04
C SER A 85 16.13 -1.54 17.27
N LEU A 86 17.40 -1.99 17.21
CA LEU A 86 18.58 -1.13 17.35
C LEU A 86 18.57 0.04 16.35
N THR A 87 18.05 -0.21 15.15
CA THR A 87 18.01 0.81 14.10
C THR A 87 16.86 1.80 14.30
N ARG A 88 15.79 1.46 15.03
CA ARG A 88 14.62 2.34 15.18
C ARG A 88 14.99 3.70 15.75
N GLY A 89 16.02 3.77 16.60
CA GLY A 89 16.31 4.95 17.40
C GLY A 89 15.18 5.17 18.40
N GLY A 90 15.53 5.34 19.67
CA GLY A 90 14.55 5.53 20.72
C GLY A 90 14.79 4.63 21.91
N GLU A 91 14.12 4.99 23.00
CA GLU A 91 14.23 4.32 24.29
C GLU A 91 13.97 2.82 24.14
N ARG A 92 14.87 2.02 24.73
CA ARG A 92 14.61 0.59 24.91
C ARG A 92 13.24 0.48 25.61
N PRO A 93 12.34 -0.41 25.16
CA PRO A 93 11.15 -0.70 25.94
C PRO A 93 11.56 -0.94 27.39
N ALA A 94 10.92 -0.22 28.31
CA ALA A 94 11.10 -0.47 29.73
C ALA A 94 10.93 -1.98 29.95
N ALA A 95 11.90 -2.60 30.62
CA ALA A 95 11.81 -4.03 30.88
C ALA A 95 10.48 -4.29 31.59
N THR A 96 9.67 -5.23 31.10
CA THR A 96 8.40 -5.64 31.73
C THR A 96 8.62 -6.37 33.06
N SER A 97 9.84 -6.36 33.57
CA SER A 97 10.21 -6.99 34.83
C SER A 97 9.75 -6.08 35.97
N ASP A 98 9.14 -6.67 36.99
CA ASP A 98 8.87 -6.00 38.28
C ASP A 98 10.15 -5.59 39.02
N TYR A 99 11.31 -5.91 38.45
CA TYR A 99 12.61 -5.56 38.99
C TYR A 99 12.94 -4.08 38.76
N GLN A 100 13.02 -3.33 39.87
CA GLN A 100 13.69 -2.03 39.91
C GLN A 100 15.15 -2.24 40.30
N ALA A 101 16.08 -1.78 39.47
CA ALA A 101 17.50 -1.81 39.79
C ALA A 101 17.78 -0.86 40.96
N TRP A 102 18.47 -1.37 41.98
CA TRP A 102 18.91 -0.56 43.12
C TRP A 102 19.94 0.49 42.67
N SER A 103 19.72 1.76 43.03
CA SER A 103 20.65 2.87 42.80
C SER A 103 21.16 3.38 44.15
N PRO A 104 22.47 3.25 44.45
CA PRO A 104 23.06 3.89 45.63
C PRO A 104 23.13 5.41 45.40
N GLU A 105 22.51 6.18 46.30
CA GLU A 105 22.96 7.53 46.62
C GLU A 105 24.09 7.48 47.65
#